data_AF-U6GK18-F1
#
_entry.id   AF-U6GK18-F1
#
_cell.length_a   1.000
_cell.length_b   1.000
_cell.length_c   1.000
_cell.angle_alpha   90.00
_cell.angle_beta   90.00
_cell.angle_gamma   90.00
#
_symmetry.space_group_name_H-M   'P 1'
#
loop_
_entity.id
_entity.type
_entity.pdbx_description
1 polymer ?
#
loop_
_entity_poly.entity_id
_entity_poly.type
_entity_poly.pdbx_seq_one_letter_code
_entity_poly.pdbx_strand_id
1 'polypeptide(L)'
;MSAFKPPSRSLAPLYRQFLRACGKTFKGDFEAQRTIYREMRNVIRYNTLKLSEEELKKELNMAIDFVRYHIVQAELNEKTGSYKAVVTDDHIKKGDVINLNEVDPKQLQKLPWLKPPKEATF
;
A
#
# COMPACT_ATOMS: atom_id res chain seq x y z
N MET A 1 -21.41 -9.92 27.69
CA MET A 1 -21.16 -8.94 26.62
C MET A 1 -19.99 -8.06 27.07
N SER A 2 -18.82 -8.17 26.44
CA SER A 2 -17.66 -7.35 26.82
C SER A 2 -17.92 -5.89 26.42
N ALA A 3 -17.68 -4.97 27.35
CA ALA A 3 -17.87 -3.54 27.13
C ALA A 3 -17.00 -3.06 25.97
N PHE A 4 -17.62 -2.37 25.00
CA PHE A 4 -16.93 -1.73 23.88
C PHE A 4 -15.97 -0.66 24.43
N LYS A 5 -14.67 -0.96 24.44
CA LYS A 5 -13.63 0.01 24.76
C LYS A 5 -13.24 0.69 23.43
N PRO A 6 -13.47 2.00 23.26
CA PRO A 6 -13.00 2.71 22.08
C PRO A 6 -11.47 2.56 21.98
N PRO A 7 -10.90 2.67 20.77
CA PRO A 7 -9.46 2.55 20.60
C PRO A 7 -8.78 3.52 21.55
N SER A 8 -7.79 3.01 22.27
CA SER A 8 -7.03 3.79 23.24
C SER A 8 -6.57 5.10 22.60
N ARG A 9 -6.69 6.22 23.32
CA ARG A 9 -6.17 7.53 22.86
C ARG A 9 -4.68 7.43 22.48
N SER A 10 -3.97 6.43 22.99
CA SER A 10 -2.58 6.12 22.66
C SER A 10 -2.35 5.75 21.18
N LEU A 11 -3.36 5.22 20.46
CA LEU A 11 -3.24 4.82 19.06
C LEU A 11 -3.43 5.99 18.09
N ALA A 12 -4.03 7.11 18.54
CA ALA A 12 -4.34 8.25 17.68
C ALA A 12 -3.11 8.88 17.00
N PRO A 13 -1.95 9.04 17.66
CA PRO A 13 -0.73 9.52 16.99
C PRO A 13 -0.29 8.58 15.86
N LEU A 14 -0.26 7.27 16.10
CA LEU A 14 0.14 6.28 15.10
C LEU A 14 -0.85 6.22 13.94
N TYR A 15 -2.15 6.27 14.22
CA TYR A 15 -3.16 6.29 13.16
C TYR A 15 -3.00 7.52 12.26
N ARG A 16 -2.70 8.70 12.82
CA ARG A 16 -2.40 9.89 12.02
C ARG A 16 -1.14 9.73 11.17
N GLN A 17 -0.11 9.05 11.68
CA GLN A 17 1.09 8.75 10.89
C GLN A 17 0.76 7.80 9.73
N PHE A 18 -0.07 6.78 9.98
CA PHE A 18 -0.57 5.88 8.96
C PHE A 18 -1.34 6.61 7.85
N LEU A 19 -2.26 7.52 8.21
CA LEU A 19 -2.98 8.34 7.22
C LEU A 19 -2.03 9.17 6.37
N ARG A 20 -1.00 9.78 6.99
CA ARG A 20 0.02 10.57 6.28
C ARG A 20 0.86 9.69 5.34
N ALA A 21 1.24 8.48 5.76
CA ALA A 21 1.94 7.52 4.92
C ALA A 21 1.10 7.18 3.68
N CYS A 22 -0.16 6.79 3.89
CA CYS A 22 -1.09 6.49 2.80
C CYS A 22 -1.30 7.69 1.86
N GLY A 23 -1.43 8.91 2.39
CA GLY A 23 -1.62 10.10 1.55
C GLY A 23 -0.41 10.41 0.66
N LYS A 24 0.81 10.07 1.11
CA LYS A 24 2.03 10.18 0.30
C LYS A 24 2.13 9.05 -0.73
N THR A 25 1.85 7.83 -0.31
CA THR A 25 2.01 6.62 -1.13
C THR A 25 0.93 6.51 -2.21
N PHE A 26 -0.34 6.77 -1.87
CA PHE A 26 -1.49 6.61 -2.75
C PHE A 26 -1.90 7.92 -3.41
N LYS A 27 -0.95 8.81 -3.71
CA LYS A 27 -1.23 10.19 -4.13
C LYS A 27 -2.14 10.21 -5.36
N GLY A 28 -3.32 10.83 -5.23
CA GLY A 28 -4.32 10.91 -6.31
C GLY A 28 -5.23 9.68 -6.46
N ASP A 29 -4.90 8.55 -5.82
CA ASP A 29 -5.77 7.37 -5.75
C ASP A 29 -6.69 7.47 -4.52
N PHE A 30 -7.77 8.25 -4.68
CA PHE A 30 -8.73 8.51 -3.61
C PHE A 30 -9.52 7.26 -3.18
N GLU A 31 -9.72 6.31 -4.09
CA GLU A 31 -10.47 5.09 -3.78
C GLU A 31 -9.64 4.15 -2.91
N ALA A 32 -8.36 3.95 -3.23
CA ALA A 32 -7.44 3.19 -2.40
C ALA A 32 -7.30 3.84 -1.01
N GLN A 33 -7.11 5.16 -0.94
CA GLN A 33 -7.04 5.89 0.33
C GLN A 33 -8.31 5.68 1.16
N ARG A 34 -9.49 5.90 0.58
CA ARG A 34 -10.77 5.78 1.28
C ARG A 34 -10.98 4.36 1.81
N THR A 35 -10.67 3.36 1.00
CA THR A 35 -10.82 1.94 1.36
C THR A 35 -9.89 1.60 2.53
N ILE A 36 -8.60 1.89 2.40
CA ILE A 36 -7.61 1.60 3.45
C ILE A 36 -7.93 2.34 4.75
N TYR A 37 -8.37 3.60 4.68
CA TYR A 37 -8.75 4.36 5.88
C TYR A 37 -9.91 3.73 6.61
N ARG A 38 -10.92 3.27 5.87
CA ARG A 38 -12.10 2.60 6.43
C ARG A 38 -11.70 1.27 7.08
N GLU A 39 -10.95 0.43 6.38
CA GLU A 39 -10.56 -0.88 6.91
C GLU A 39 -9.65 -0.75 8.14
N MET A 40 -8.63 0.11 8.10
CA MET A 40 -7.75 0.34 9.25
C MET A 40 -8.52 0.92 10.45
N ARG A 41 -9.46 1.84 10.19
CA ARG A 41 -10.33 2.37 11.25
C ARG A 41 -11.17 1.26 11.88
N ASN A 42 -11.70 0.33 11.10
CA ASN A 42 -12.50 -0.79 11.60
C ASN A 42 -11.64 -1.73 12.46
N VAL A 43 -10.43 -2.08 11.98
CA VAL A 43 -9.48 -2.91 12.74
C VAL A 43 -9.17 -2.27 14.09
N ILE A 44 -8.82 -0.98 14.11
CA ILE A 44 -8.48 -0.28 15.35
C ILE A 44 -9.70 -0.10 16.26
N ARG A 45 -10.84 0.31 15.70
CA ARG A 45 -12.04 0.66 16.48
C ARG A 45 -12.71 -0.56 17.10
N TYR A 46 -12.78 -1.66 16.36
CA TYR A 46 -13.45 -2.87 16.80
C TYR A 46 -12.48 -3.93 17.32
N ASN A 47 -11.17 -3.67 17.25
CA ASN A 47 -10.12 -4.63 17.54
C ASN A 47 -10.45 -6.00 16.95
N THR A 48 -10.74 -6.03 15.65
CA THR A 48 -11.21 -7.24 14.96
C THR A 48 -10.22 -8.39 15.07
N LEU A 49 -8.94 -8.08 15.30
CA LEU A 49 -7.84 -9.00 15.51
C LEU A 49 -7.73 -9.52 16.95
N LYS A 50 -8.52 -8.98 17.89
CA LYS A 50 -8.53 -9.33 19.33
C LYS A 50 -7.14 -9.26 19.98
N LEU A 51 -6.35 -8.25 19.60
CA LEU A 51 -4.99 -8.04 20.09
C LEU A 51 -4.97 -7.17 21.34
N SER A 52 -3.91 -7.26 22.12
CA SER A 52 -3.62 -6.29 23.18
C SER A 52 -3.31 -4.90 22.58
N GLU A 53 -3.33 -3.87 23.42
CA GLU A 53 -3.02 -2.51 22.97
C GLU A 53 -1.58 -2.37 22.45
N GLU A 54 -0.61 -3.03 23.08
CA GLU A 54 0.78 -3.02 22.66
C GLU A 54 0.99 -3.76 21.33
N GLU A 55 0.29 -4.88 21.12
CA GLU A 55 0.29 -5.58 19.84
C GLU A 55 -0.35 -4.73 18.74
N LEU A 56 -1.46 -4.04 19.01
CA LEU A 56 -2.07 -3.10 18.05
C LEU A 56 -1.11 -1.95 17.69
N LYS A 57 -0.36 -1.42 18.64
CA LYS A 57 0.68 -0.41 18.36
C LYS A 57 1.76 -0.98 17.45
N LYS A 58 2.21 -2.21 17.72
CA LYS A 58 3.22 -2.89 16.90
C LYS A 58 2.71 -3.11 15.47
N GLU A 59 1.51 -3.68 15.32
CA GLU A 59 0.87 -3.88 14.02
C GLU A 59 0.70 -2.58 13.24
N LEU A 60 0.26 -1.52 13.92
CA LEU A 60 0.07 -0.22 13.27
C LEU A 60 1.40 0.39 12.82
N ASN A 61 2.49 0.23 13.57
CA ASN A 61 3.83 0.63 13.12
C ASN A 61 4.28 -0.18 11.91
N MET A 62 4.11 -1.50 11.93
CA MET A 62 4.43 -2.35 10.78
C MET A 62 3.62 -1.96 9.55
N ALA A 63 2.34 -1.63 9.70
CA ALA A 63 1.49 -1.15 8.61
C ALA A 63 1.97 0.21 8.06
N ILE A 64 2.41 1.13 8.93
CA ILE A 64 3.01 2.41 8.51
C ILE A 64 4.25 2.15 7.66
N ASP A 65 5.18 1.32 8.13
CA ASP A 65 6.41 1.01 7.40
C ASP A 65 6.14 0.27 6.10
N PHE A 66 5.16 -0.63 6.09
CA PHE A 66 4.74 -1.33 4.88
C PHE A 66 4.27 -0.34 3.81
N VAL A 67 3.34 0.57 4.15
CA VAL A 67 2.82 1.58 3.22
C VAL A 67 3.92 2.53 2.73
N ARG A 68 4.85 2.92 3.61
CA ARG A 68 5.91 3.88 3.26
C ARG A 68 6.98 3.32 2.35
N TYR A 69 7.29 2.03 2.49
CA TYR A 69 8.51 1.48 1.93
C TYR A 69 8.32 0.28 1.00
N HIS A 70 7.13 -0.33 0.96
CA HIS A 70 6.88 -1.53 0.16
C HIS A 70 5.81 -1.32 -0.91
N ILE A 71 5.09 -0.19 -0.88
CA ILE A 71 4.06 0.12 -1.86
C ILE A 71 4.57 1.23 -2.76
N VAL A 72 4.73 0.90 -4.04
CA VAL A 72 4.99 1.87 -5.11
C VAL A 72 3.75 2.03 -5.97
N GLN A 73 3.45 3.27 -6.36
CA GLN A 73 2.38 3.54 -7.32
C GLN A 73 2.92 3.60 -8.75
N ALA A 74 2.12 3.08 -9.69
CA ALA A 74 2.36 3.29 -11.10
C ALA A 74 1.61 4.54 -11.56
N GLU A 75 2.32 5.48 -12.19
CA GLU A 75 1.73 6.64 -12.85
C GLU A 75 1.74 6.44 -14.37
N LEU A 76 0.63 6.79 -15.02
CA LEU A 76 0.52 6.78 -16.47
C LEU A 76 1.31 7.98 -17.04
N ASN A 77 2.24 7.71 -17.93
CA ASN A 77 2.84 8.75 -18.76
C ASN A 77 1.88 9.06 -19.91
N GLU A 78 1.13 10.14 -19.79
CA GLU A 78 0.13 10.56 -20.79
C GLU A 78 0.71 10.76 -22.19
N LYS A 79 2.02 11.07 -22.30
CA LYS A 79 2.69 11.29 -23.60
C LYS A 79 3.01 10.00 -24.34
N THR A 80 3.36 8.93 -23.61
CA THR A 80 3.82 7.66 -24.20
C THR A 80 2.83 6.52 -24.01
N GLY A 81 1.78 6.71 -23.20
CA GLY A 81 0.83 5.67 -22.81
C GLY A 81 1.40 4.59 -21.89
N SER A 82 2.67 4.70 -21.48
CA SER A 82 3.35 3.71 -20.65
C SER A 82 3.22 4.04 -19.16
N TYR A 83 3.22 3.04 -18.30
CA TYR A 83 3.24 3.25 -16.85
C TYR A 83 4.67 3.30 -16.30
N LYS A 84 4.93 4.17 -15.33
CA LYS A 84 6.19 4.26 -14.59
C LYS A 84 5.94 4.12 -13.11
N ALA A 85 6.76 3.32 -12.42
CA ALA A 85 6.74 3.26 -10.97
C ALA A 85 7.30 4.56 -10.37
N VAL A 86 6.56 5.15 -9.43
CA VAL A 86 6.96 6.34 -8.68
C VAL A 86 7.62 5.90 -7.40
N VAL A 87 8.95 5.96 -7.40
CA VAL A 87 9.78 5.69 -6.22
C VAL A 87 9.93 6.99 -5.43
N THR A 88 9.72 6.93 -4.12
CA THR A 88 9.88 8.08 -3.21
C THR A 88 11.23 8.02 -2.48
N ASP A 89 11.70 9.14 -1.91
CA ASP A 89 12.92 9.18 -1.10
C ASP A 89 12.92 8.17 0.05
N ASP A 90 11.73 7.89 0.61
CA ASP A 90 11.55 6.90 1.67
C ASP A 90 11.93 5.48 1.17
N HIS A 91 11.57 5.13 -0.07
CA HIS A 91 11.97 3.86 -0.70
C HIS A 91 13.48 3.77 -0.92
N ILE A 92 14.09 4.86 -1.39
CA ILE A 92 15.54 4.92 -1.65
C ILE A 92 16.33 4.79 -0.35
N LYS A 93 15.88 5.45 0.72
CA LYS A 93 16.55 5.43 2.04
C LYS A 93 16.50 4.07 2.72
N LYS A 94 15.45 3.27 2.48
CA LYS A 94 15.39 1.90 3.03
C LYS A 94 16.42 0.98 2.38
N GLY A 95 16.84 1.29 1.15
CA GLY A 95 17.92 0.59 0.46
C GLY A 95 17.53 -0.76 -0.17
N ASP A 96 16.25 -1.14 -0.12
CA ASP A 96 15.78 -2.35 -0.78
C ASP A 96 15.68 -2.13 -2.29
N VAL A 97 16.35 -2.99 -3.06
CA VAL A 97 16.31 -2.94 -4.52
C VAL A 97 14.96 -3.46 -5.00
N ILE A 98 14.05 -2.56 -5.42
CA ILE A 98 12.83 -2.94 -6.13
C ILE A 98 13.23 -3.27 -7.57
N ASN A 99 13.50 -4.55 -7.87
CA ASN A 99 13.88 -4.98 -9.21
C ASN A 99 12.65 -5.10 -10.12
N LEU A 100 12.26 -3.98 -10.74
CA LEU A 100 11.10 -3.91 -11.66
C LEU A 100 11.37 -4.59 -13.03
N ASN A 101 12.61 -4.99 -13.31
CA ASN A 101 13.04 -5.54 -14.58
C ASN A 101 13.08 -7.09 -14.61
N GLU A 102 12.85 -7.76 -13.48
CA GLU A 102 12.78 -9.22 -13.43
C GLU A 102 11.38 -9.71 -13.81
N VAL A 103 10.97 -9.41 -15.03
CA VAL A 103 9.88 -10.16 -15.65
C VAL A 103 10.52 -11.13 -16.62
N ASP A 104 10.72 -12.39 -16.19
CA ASP A 104 11.19 -13.44 -17.07
C ASP A 104 10.16 -13.64 -18.21
N PRO A 105 10.52 -13.35 -19.48
CA PRO A 105 9.61 -13.48 -20.60
C PRO A 105 9.03 -14.89 -20.74
N LYS A 106 9.77 -15.91 -20.26
CA LYS A 106 9.32 -17.30 -20.25
C LYS A 106 8.23 -17.57 -19.21
N GLN A 107 8.18 -16.80 -18.13
CA GLN A 107 7.12 -16.90 -17.12
C GLN A 107 5.84 -16.21 -17.59
N LEU A 108 5.96 -15.08 -18.31
CA LEU A 108 4.82 -14.39 -18.93
C LEU A 108 4.10 -15.25 -19.97
N GLN A 109 4.83 -15.99 -20.80
CA GLN A 109 4.24 -16.88 -21.81
C GLN A 109 3.41 -18.04 -21.22
N LYS A 110 3.58 -18.37 -19.94
CA LYS A 110 2.84 -19.44 -19.25
C LYS A 110 1.51 -18.97 -18.67
N LEU A 111 1.22 -17.68 -18.68
CA LEU A 111 -0.01 -17.15 -18.11
C LEU A 111 -1.17 -17.39 -19.09
N PRO A 112 -2.19 -18.20 -18.73
CA PRO A 112 -3.23 -18.63 -19.67
C PRO A 112 -4.15 -17.49 -20.16
N TRP A 113 -4.04 -16.30 -19.55
CA TRP A 113 -4.80 -15.10 -19.89
C TRP A 113 -3.97 -14.03 -20.62
N LEU A 114 -2.66 -14.20 -20.77
CA LEU A 114 -1.81 -13.21 -21.44
C LEU A 114 -1.92 -13.40 -22.96
N LYS A 115 -2.70 -12.54 -23.62
CA LYS A 115 -2.79 -12.51 -25.09
C LYS A 115 -1.46 -11.99 -25.65
N PRO A 116 -0.97 -12.55 -26.77
CA PRO A 116 0.22 -12.01 -27.42
C PRO A 116 0.00 -10.54 -27.77
N PRO A 117 1.01 -9.68 -27.60
CA PRO A 117 0.89 -8.27 -27.93
C PRO A 117 0.55 -8.14 -29.42
N LYS A 118 -0.57 -7.50 -29.73
CA LYS A 118 -0.90 -7.11 -31.11
C LYS A 118 -0.07 -5.87 -31.43
N GLU A 119 0.81 -5.97 -32.42
CA GLU A 119 1.52 -4.81 -32.94
C GLU A 119 0.50 -3.74 -33.39
N ALA A 120 0.71 -2.50 -32.93
CA ALA A 120 -0.09 -1.37 -33.39
C ALA A 120 0.24 -1.13 -34.86
N THR A 121 -0.72 -1.41 -35.73
CA THR A 121 -0.68 -1.03 -37.14
C THR A 121 -1.09 0.43 -37.23
N PHE A 122 -0.15 1.30 -37.63
CA PHE A 122 -0.39 2.70 -37.94
C PHE A 122 -0.74 2.87 -39.41
#